data_AF-A0A7S2I7L6-F1
#
_entry.id   AF-A0A7S2I7L6-F1
#
_cell.length_a   1.000
_cell.length_b   1.000
_cell.length_c   1.000
_cell.angle_alpha   90.00
_cell.angle_beta   90.00
_cell.angle_gamma   90.00
#
_symmetry.space_group_name_H-M   'P 1'
#
loop_
_entity.id
_entity.type
_entity.pdbx_description
1 polymer ?
#
loop_
_entity_poly.entity_id
_entity_poly.type
_entity_poly.pdbx_seq_one_letter_code
_entity_poly.pdbx_strand_id
1 'polypeptide(L)'
;GGQFQQIESAVKDVCSTSRSKYTLARLPLFLENYYGFTASVKEQGMIACSMLPDRPYCPIAVSDIGEALAAIAADSSGKYLNQTLSLAGEPHTCNQMVEW
;
A
#
# COMPACT_ATOMS: atom_id res chain seq x y z
N GLY A 1 -6.77 -1.80 11.86
CA GLY A 1 -6.69 -0.87 10.72
C GLY A 1 -7.86 0.09 10.72
N GLY A 2 -7.86 1.08 11.62
CA GLY A 2 -8.90 2.12 11.70
C GLY A 2 -8.44 3.52 11.31
N GLN A 3 -7.15 3.70 10.99
CA GLN A 3 -6.53 5.00 10.75
C GLN A 3 -7.26 5.84 9.70
N PHE A 4 -7.82 5.19 8.67
CA PHE A 4 -8.48 5.85 7.55
C PHE A 4 -10.00 5.73 7.56
N GLN A 5 -10.60 5.20 8.62
CA GLN A 5 -12.03 4.91 8.65
C GLN A 5 -12.90 6.16 8.43
N GLN A 6 -12.50 7.31 9.01
CA GLN A 6 -13.25 8.55 8.86
C GLN A 6 -13.26 9.06 7.41
N ILE A 7 -12.11 9.07 6.74
CA ILE A 7 -12.02 9.53 5.35
C ILE A 7 -12.70 8.56 4.38
N GLU A 8 -12.57 7.25 4.63
CA GLU A 8 -13.26 6.23 3.84
C GLU A 8 -14.79 6.39 3.92
N SER A 9 -15.33 6.63 5.12
CA SER A 9 -16.76 6.91 5.30
C SER A 9 -17.18 8.19 4.57
N ALA A 10 -16.42 9.27 4.71
CA ALA A 10 -16.74 10.54 4.05
C ALA A 10 -16.78 10.40 2.51
N VAL A 11 -15.85 9.65 1.91
CA VAL A 11 -15.86 9.37 0.46
C VAL A 11 -17.11 8.58 0.07
N LYS A 12 -17.47 7.54 0.84
CA LYS A 12 -18.67 6.73 0.59
C LYS A 12 -19.95 7.57 0.65
N ASP A 13 -20.05 8.50 1.60
CA ASP A 13 -21.21 9.38 1.75
C ASP A 13 -21.35 10.36 0.58
N VAL A 14 -20.25 10.97 0.12
CA VAL A 14 -20.25 11.86 -1.05
C VAL A 14 -20.60 11.11 -2.33
N CYS A 15 -20.03 9.92 -2.53
CA CYS A 15 -20.31 9.09 -3.70
C CYS A 15 -21.75 8.58 -3.71
N SER A 16 -22.31 8.22 -2.55
CA SER A 16 -23.71 7.80 -2.46
C SER A 16 -24.68 8.95 -2.81
N THR A 17 -24.42 10.16 -2.30
CA THR A 17 -25.23 11.36 -2.57
C THR A 17 -25.21 11.74 -4.05
N SER A 18 -24.03 11.69 -4.68
CA SER A 18 -23.84 12.02 -6.10
C SER A 18 -24.15 10.87 -7.07
N ARG A 19 -24.50 9.69 -6.55
CA ARG A 19 -24.62 8.43 -7.32
C ARG A 19 -23.36 8.06 -8.12
N SER A 20 -22.20 8.56 -7.69
CA SER A 20 -20.91 8.23 -8.27
C SER A 20 -20.45 6.85 -7.82
N LYS A 21 -19.76 6.12 -8.69
CA LYS A 21 -19.07 4.88 -8.33
C LYS A 21 -17.68 5.19 -7.81
N TYR A 22 -17.17 4.34 -6.92
CA TYR A 22 -15.83 4.49 -6.36
C TYR A 22 -15.15 3.14 -6.20
N THR A 23 -13.83 3.16 -6.08
CA THR A 23 -13.03 2.04 -5.56
C THR A 23 -12.02 2.64 -4.59
N LEU A 24 -11.91 2.09 -3.39
CA LEU A 24 -10.94 2.53 -2.39
C LEU A 24 -9.80 1.51 -2.34
N ALA A 25 -8.58 1.93 -2.64
CA ALA A 25 -7.39 1.10 -2.50
C ALA A 25 -6.61 1.50 -1.25
N ARG A 26 -6.40 0.54 -0.34
CA ARG A 26 -5.50 0.68 0.81
C ARG A 26 -4.12 0.22 0.39
N LEU A 27 -3.14 1.09 0.61
CA LEU A 27 -1.76 0.87 0.21
C LEU A 27 -0.91 0.54 1.44
N PRO A 28 0.07 -0.38 1.32
CA PRO A 28 1.00 -0.67 2.39
C PRO A 28 2.18 0.33 2.34
N LEU A 29 3.26 0.02 3.04
CA LEU A 29 4.51 0.76 2.90
C LEU A 29 5.09 0.57 1.49
N PHE A 30 5.70 1.61 0.92
CA PHE A 30 6.39 1.53 -0.36
C PHE A 30 7.85 1.10 -0.20
N LEU A 31 8.34 0.27 -1.12
CA LEU A 31 9.76 -0.10 -1.18
C LEU A 31 10.66 1.12 -1.39
N GLU A 32 10.17 2.12 -2.11
CA GLU A 32 10.87 3.35 -2.42
C GLU A 32 11.14 4.20 -1.17
N ASN A 33 10.39 4.00 -0.08
CA ASN A 33 10.66 4.66 1.19
C ASN A 33 12.04 4.25 1.75
N TYR A 34 12.57 3.08 1.38
CA TYR A 34 13.92 2.65 1.76
C TYR A 34 15.02 3.46 1.09
N TYR A 35 14.74 4.13 -0.03
CA TYR A 35 15.73 5.03 -0.65
C TYR A 35 16.09 6.20 0.25
N GLY A 36 15.16 6.65 1.11
CA GLY A 36 15.44 7.66 2.14
C GLY A 36 16.44 7.18 3.22
N PHE A 37 16.64 5.88 3.35
CA PHE A 37 17.53 5.24 4.33
C PHE A 37 18.77 4.61 3.67
N THR A 38 19.04 4.93 2.39
CA THR A 38 20.13 4.31 1.62
C THR A 38 21.48 4.39 2.33
N ALA A 39 21.79 5.53 2.97
CA ALA A 39 23.06 5.72 3.68
C ALA A 39 23.18 4.76 4.89
N SER A 40 22.15 4.70 5.75
CA SER A 40 22.19 3.80 6.91
C SER A 40 22.19 2.32 6.52
N VAL A 41 21.46 1.96 5.46
CA VAL A 41 21.44 0.58 4.95
C VAL A 41 22.83 0.20 4.43
N LYS A 42 23.45 1.04 3.61
CA LYS A 42 24.76 0.74 3.00
C LYS A 42 25.93 0.81 3.98
N GLU A 43 25.93 1.79 4.88
CA GLU A 43 27.08 2.04 5.77
C GLU A 43 27.01 1.22 7.05
N GLN A 44 25.80 0.91 7.54
CA GLN A 44 25.58 0.28 8.85
C GLN A 44 24.88 -1.07 8.76
N GLY A 45 24.44 -1.48 7.56
CA GLY A 45 23.73 -2.75 7.36
C GLY A 45 22.41 -2.83 8.14
N MET A 46 21.75 -1.69 8.39
CA MET A 46 20.56 -1.66 9.23
C MET A 46 19.47 -0.69 8.74
N ILE A 47 18.22 -1.04 9.07
CA ILE A 47 17.05 -0.19 8.93
C ILE A 47 16.57 0.18 10.34
N ALA A 48 16.73 1.43 10.74
CA ALA A 48 16.19 1.94 12.00
C ALA A 48 14.70 2.25 11.83
N CYS A 49 13.83 1.32 12.24
CA CYS A 49 12.38 1.51 12.21
C CYS A 49 11.72 0.98 13.49
N SER A 50 10.48 1.37 13.74
CA SER A 50 9.68 0.93 14.89
C SER A 50 9.06 -0.47 14.71
N MET A 51 9.43 -1.19 13.65
CA MET A 51 8.93 -2.52 13.35
C MET A 51 9.80 -3.60 14.01
N LEU A 52 9.19 -4.70 14.42
CA LEU A 52 9.93 -5.87 14.89
C LEU A 52 10.68 -6.50 13.71
N PRO A 53 11.99 -6.82 13.85
CA PRO A 53 12.83 -7.20 12.73
C PRO A 53 12.39 -8.50 12.04
N ASP A 54 11.85 -9.45 12.81
CA ASP A 54 11.41 -10.77 12.33
C ASP A 54 9.91 -10.83 12.00
N ARG A 55 9.17 -9.73 12.20
CA ARG A 55 7.74 -9.70 11.87
C ARG A 55 7.59 -9.42 10.36
N PRO A 56 6.94 -10.32 9.59
CA PRO A 56 6.69 -10.05 8.19
C PRO A 56 5.77 -8.85 7.99
N TYR A 57 6.04 -8.07 6.95
CA TYR A 57 5.19 -7.02 6.41
C TYR A 57 5.25 -7.08 4.87
N CYS A 58 4.28 -6.48 4.20
CA CYS A 58 4.11 -6.60 2.74
C CYS A 58 4.36 -5.25 2.05
N PRO A 59 5.63 -4.79 1.94
CA PRO A 59 5.89 -3.58 1.16
C PRO A 59 5.59 -3.85 -0.32
N ILE A 60 5.35 -2.79 -1.08
CA ILE A 60 5.06 -2.89 -2.52
C ILE A 60 5.82 -1.80 -3.28
N ALA A 61 6.22 -2.07 -4.52
CA ALA A 61 6.76 -1.05 -5.39
C ALA A 61 5.65 -0.11 -5.89
N VAL A 62 5.97 1.17 -6.06
CA VAL A 62 5.04 2.14 -6.64
C VAL A 62 4.66 1.77 -8.08
N SER A 63 5.57 1.14 -8.83
CA SER A 63 5.31 0.62 -10.18
C SER A 63 4.15 -0.39 -10.19
N ASP A 64 4.19 -1.35 -9.26
CA ASP A 64 3.21 -2.44 -9.19
C ASP A 64 1.84 -1.92 -8.77
N ILE A 65 1.81 -0.91 -7.89
CA ILE A 65 0.58 -0.19 -7.55
C ILE A 65 0.00 0.52 -8.77
N GLY A 66 0.84 1.21 -9.54
CA GLY A 66 0.41 1.88 -10.76
C GLY A 66 -0.25 0.92 -11.74
N GLU A 67 0.40 -0.22 -11.99
CA GLU A 67 -0.13 -1.29 -12.86
C GLU A 67 -1.43 -1.88 -12.32
N ALA A 68 -1.48 -2.23 -11.03
CA ALA A 68 -2.67 -2.79 -10.40
C ALA A 68 -3.87 -1.82 -10.45
N LEU A 69 -3.66 -0.54 -10.16
CA LEU A 69 -4.71 0.47 -10.21
C LEU A 69 -5.19 0.72 -11.65
N ALA A 70 -4.28 0.72 -12.64
CA ALA A 70 -4.64 0.83 -14.04
C ALA A 70 -5.50 -0.37 -14.49
N ALA A 71 -5.14 -1.60 -14.10
CA ALA A 71 -5.92 -2.80 -14.41
C ALA A 71 -7.31 -2.77 -13.74
N ILE A 72 -7.39 -2.31 -12.49
CA ILE A 72 -8.66 -2.14 -11.77
C ILE A 72 -9.55 -1.10 -12.46
N ALA A 73 -8.98 0.02 -12.90
CA ALA A 73 -9.72 1.09 -13.56
C ALA A 73 -10.20 0.69 -14.98
N ALA A 74 -9.44 -0.16 -15.67
CA ALA A 74 -9.77 -0.67 -17.00
C ALA A 74 -10.80 -1.82 -16.98
N ASP A 75 -11.08 -2.42 -15.81
CA ASP A 75 -12.05 -3.50 -15.68
C ASP A 75 -13.49 -3.02 -15.97
N SER A 76 -14.07 -3.54 -17.04
CA SER A 76 -15.45 -3.25 -17.42
C SER A 76 -16.46 -4.22 -16.80
N SER A 77 -16.02 -5.25 -16.08
CA SER A 77 -16.93 -6.24 -15.47
C SER A 77 -17.71 -5.68 -14.28
N GLY A 78 -17.26 -4.55 -13.72
CA GLY A 78 -17.85 -3.92 -12.56
C GLY A 78 -17.47 -4.59 -11.24
N LYS A 79 -16.57 -5.59 -11.27
CA LYS A 79 -16.11 -6.37 -10.13
C LYS A 79 -15.59 -5.50 -8.98
N TYR A 80 -14.96 -4.39 -9.31
CA TYR A 80 -14.30 -3.52 -8.34
C TYR A 80 -15.17 -2.34 -7.87
N LEU A 81 -16.37 -2.17 -8.42
CA LEU A 81 -17.23 -1.03 -8.10
C LEU A 81 -17.70 -1.08 -6.64
N ASN A 82 -17.57 0.06 -5.96
CA ASN A 82 -17.89 0.30 -4.55
C ASN A 82 -17.13 -0.64 -3.59
N GLN A 83 -15.99 -1.18 -4.00
CA GLN A 83 -15.16 -2.05 -3.18
C GLN A 83 -14.08 -1.26 -2.41
N THR A 84 -13.68 -1.83 -1.28
CA THR A 84 -12.45 -1.44 -0.58
C THR A 84 -11.46 -2.59 -0.71
N LEU A 85 -10.34 -2.35 -1.40
CA LEU A 85 -9.31 -3.32 -1.70
C LEU A 85 -8.08 -3.03 -0.85
N SER A 86 -7.42 -4.06 -0.34
CA SER A 86 -6.09 -3.94 0.23
C SER A 86 -5.08 -4.46 -0.78
N LEU A 87 -4.19 -3.59 -1.24
CA LEU A 87 -3.08 -3.97 -2.10
C LEU A 87 -1.87 -4.28 -1.22
N ALA A 88 -1.12 -5.30 -1.59
CA ALA A 88 0.04 -5.77 -0.84
C ALA A 88 1.02 -6.43 -1.80
N GLY A 89 2.32 -6.22 -1.58
CA GLY A 89 3.35 -7.01 -2.23
C GLY A 89 3.62 -8.31 -1.47
N GLU A 90 4.72 -8.96 -1.83
CA GLU A 90 5.17 -10.15 -1.13
C GLU A 90 5.59 -9.85 0.33
N PRO A 91 5.40 -10.79 1.26
CA PRO A 91 5.79 -10.61 2.64
C PRO A 91 7.32 -10.68 2.79
N HIS A 92 7.90 -9.69 3.46
CA HIS A 92 9.31 -9.59 3.80
C HIS A 92 9.50 -9.24 5.28
N THR A 93 10.65 -9.61 5.84
CA THR A 93 11.10 -9.14 7.16
C THR A 93 12.12 -8.01 6.99
N CYS A 94 12.33 -7.18 8.01
CA CYS A 94 13.35 -6.11 7.93
C CYS A 94 14.75 -6.68 7.72
N ASN A 95 15.02 -7.88 8.25
CA ASN A 95 16.29 -8.59 8.07
C ASN A 95 16.50 -8.98 6.60
N GLN A 96 15.46 -9.41 5.89
CA GLN A 96 15.57 -9.71 4.45
C GLN A 96 15.84 -8.47 3.60
N MET A 97 15.36 -7.30 4.04
CA MET A 97 15.49 -6.05 3.28
C MET A 97 16.87 -5.39 3.37
N VAL A 98 17.68 -5.71 4.39
CA VAL A 98 19.06 -5.20 4.48
C VAL A 98 20.05 -6.01 3.64
N GLU A 99 19.61 -7.17 3.12
CA GLU A 99 20.41 -8.03 2.24
C GLU A 99 20.29 -7.66 0.75
N TRP A 100 19.44 -6.70 0.39
CA TRP A 100 19.24 -6.18 -0.97
C TRP A 100 20.21 -5.04 -1.31
#